data_AF-A0A9E4VNB6-F1
#
_entry.id   AF-A0A9E4VNB6-F1
#
_cell.length_a   1.000
_cell.length_b   1.000
_cell.length_c   1.000
_cell.angle_alpha   90.00
_cell.angle_beta   90.00
_cell.angle_gamma   90.00
#
_symmetry.space_group_name_H-M   'P 1'
#
loop_
_entity.id
_entity.type
_entity.pdbx_description
1 polymer ?
#
loop_
_entity_poly.entity_id
_entity_poly.type
_entity_poly.pdbx_seq_one_letter_code
_entity_poly.pdbx_strand_id
1 'polypeptide(L)'
;LKAAGVGSLPGTSAEILDQELRDEISPGRIRVDQWVEVITTAHELGIPTTSTIMFGHVETTGHIARHIALLRDIQQQTGGITEFVPLSFVHTEAPMFMKELVEGVRSGPTGMDVIKVHAIARIMLNNWIPNVQASWVKEGSRMSQLLLTAGVNDLGGTLINESISTAAGAQHGQLMRPSEFREMIRQAGRIPAERYTTYQIKRVFNDDDRELDPLDFVGDNVEEVFGSYKRLVKLDTFRYEHPNRARKSAGDDQADSRKTEGAAQRHSIDLQAISGQPTSGQPTSGPADANPR
;
A
#
# COMPACT_ATOMS: atom_id res chain seq x y z
N LEU A 1 4.79 -1.89 -14.63
CA LEU A 1 4.12 -1.20 -13.50
C LEU A 1 4.71 0.18 -13.24
N LYS A 2 6.02 0.33 -13.00
CA LYS A 2 6.66 1.65 -12.80
C LYS A 2 6.34 2.67 -13.89
N ALA A 3 6.54 2.31 -15.16
CA ALA A 3 6.22 3.17 -16.30
C ALA A 3 4.72 3.54 -16.41
N ALA A 4 3.83 2.77 -15.76
CA ALA A 4 2.40 3.04 -15.70
C ALA A 4 2.02 3.90 -14.47
N GLY A 5 2.98 4.33 -13.64
CA GLY A 5 2.76 5.28 -12.55
C GLY A 5 2.82 4.71 -11.12
N VAL A 6 3.24 3.46 -10.91
CA VAL A 6 3.42 2.93 -9.54
C VAL A 6 4.55 3.66 -8.83
N GLY A 7 4.22 4.36 -7.74
CA GLY A 7 5.15 5.19 -6.96
C GLY A 7 5.70 4.56 -5.68
N SER A 8 5.05 3.54 -5.13
CA SER A 8 5.52 2.75 -3.98
C SER A 8 4.81 1.39 -3.96
N LEU A 9 5.36 0.40 -3.26
CA LEU A 9 4.70 -0.88 -3.01
C LEU A 9 4.42 -1.10 -1.52
N PRO A 10 3.25 -1.67 -1.17
CA PRO A 10 3.01 -2.08 0.21
C PRO A 10 3.82 -3.35 0.54
N GLY A 11 4.34 -3.44 1.76
CA GLY A 11 5.01 -4.63 2.31
C GLY A 11 4.08 -5.76 2.71
N THR A 12 2.89 -5.84 2.12
CA THR A 12 1.86 -6.85 2.41
C THR A 12 2.32 -8.25 1.99
N SER A 13 1.58 -9.29 2.44
CA SER A 13 1.88 -10.70 2.15
C SER A 13 3.22 -11.20 2.70
N ALA A 14 3.74 -10.53 3.73
CA ALA A 14 4.90 -10.96 4.50
C ALA A 14 4.52 -11.86 5.68
N GLU A 15 3.36 -11.63 6.34
CA GLU A 15 2.91 -12.37 7.52
C GLU A 15 4.07 -12.56 8.51
N ILE A 16 4.62 -13.77 8.60
CA ILE A 16 5.97 -14.04 9.11
C ILE A 16 6.85 -14.52 7.94
N LEU A 17 8.05 -13.95 7.78
CA LEU A 17 9.02 -14.34 6.75
C LEU A 17 9.87 -15.53 7.23
N ASP A 18 9.18 -16.63 7.51
CA ASP A 18 9.75 -17.93 7.88
C ASP A 18 9.05 -18.98 7.02
N GLN A 19 9.82 -19.72 6.20
CA GLN A 19 9.22 -20.54 5.14
C GLN A 19 8.40 -21.71 5.70
N GLU A 20 8.91 -22.39 6.72
CA GLU A 20 8.21 -23.52 7.35
C GLU A 20 6.88 -23.07 7.94
N LEU A 21 6.88 -21.92 8.64
CA LEU A 21 5.64 -21.37 9.18
C LEU A 21 4.66 -20.92 8.09
N ARG A 22 5.15 -20.32 7.00
CA ARG A 22 4.30 -19.86 5.87
C ARG A 22 3.63 -21.02 5.14
N ASP A 23 4.33 -22.15 5.01
CA ASP A 23 3.79 -23.36 4.39
C ASP A 23 2.61 -23.92 5.19
N GLU A 24 2.60 -23.70 6.52
CA GLU A 24 1.50 -24.06 7.41
C GLU A 24 0.35 -23.04 7.37
N ILE A 25 0.62 -21.75 7.57
CA ILE A 25 -0.43 -20.75 7.80
C ILE A 25 -0.99 -20.11 6.52
N SER A 26 -0.25 -20.19 5.41
CA SER A 26 -0.54 -19.45 4.19
C SER A 26 -0.18 -20.21 2.91
N PRO A 27 -0.60 -21.48 2.76
CA PRO A 27 -0.25 -22.29 1.61
C PRO A 27 -0.70 -21.64 0.29
N GLY A 28 0.19 -21.61 -0.70
CA GLY A 28 -0.05 -21.02 -2.02
C GLY A 28 0.25 -19.52 -2.13
N ARG A 29 0.68 -18.85 -1.05
CA ARG A 29 1.34 -17.54 -1.15
C ARG A 29 2.77 -17.70 -1.69
N ILE A 30 3.35 -16.58 -2.18
CA ILE A 30 4.74 -16.57 -2.62
C ILE A 30 5.68 -17.01 -1.50
N ARG A 31 6.75 -17.70 -1.87
CA ARG A 31 7.81 -18.12 -0.94
C ARG A 31 8.57 -16.91 -0.39
N VAL A 32 9.29 -17.09 0.73
CA VAL A 32 10.07 -16.02 1.36
C VAL A 32 11.10 -15.45 0.39
N ASP A 33 11.82 -16.29 -0.34
CA ASP A 33 12.82 -15.84 -1.31
C ASP A 33 12.20 -15.05 -2.47
N GLN A 34 11.03 -15.45 -2.96
CA GLN A 34 10.27 -14.71 -3.97
C GLN A 34 9.78 -13.37 -3.42
N TRP A 35 9.34 -13.31 -2.16
CA TRP A 35 8.98 -12.05 -1.52
C TRP A 35 10.19 -11.11 -1.45
N VAL A 36 11.35 -11.63 -1.01
CA VAL A 36 12.61 -10.88 -0.96
C VAL A 36 12.98 -10.38 -2.35
N GLU A 37 12.94 -11.24 -3.38
CA GLU A 37 13.23 -10.88 -4.77
C GLU A 37 12.34 -9.73 -5.27
N VAL A 38 11.03 -9.78 -4.99
CA VAL A 38 10.10 -8.71 -5.38
C VAL A 38 10.47 -7.38 -4.72
N ILE A 39 10.79 -7.39 -3.43
CA ILE A 39 11.11 -6.17 -2.67
C ILE A 39 12.46 -5.60 -3.10
N THR A 40 13.50 -6.42 -3.20
CA THR A 40 14.83 -5.95 -3.65
C THR A 40 14.79 -5.44 -5.08
N THR A 41 14.06 -6.12 -5.98
CA THR A 41 13.85 -5.65 -7.36
C THR A 41 13.11 -4.31 -7.39
N ALA A 42 12.10 -4.12 -6.54
CA ALA A 42 11.42 -2.83 -6.45
C ALA A 42 12.38 -1.71 -6.06
N HIS A 43 13.25 -1.96 -5.07
CA HIS A 43 14.27 -1.00 -4.63
C HIS A 43 15.31 -0.69 -5.71
N GLU A 44 15.79 -1.70 -6.44
CA GLU A 44 16.69 -1.51 -7.60
C GLU A 44 16.05 -0.65 -8.69
N LEU A 45 14.74 -0.80 -8.87
CA LEU A 45 13.94 0.04 -9.75
C LEU A 45 13.59 1.40 -9.13
N GLY A 46 14.11 1.76 -7.96
CA GLY A 46 13.83 3.03 -7.28
C GLY A 46 12.38 3.20 -6.83
N ILE A 47 11.69 2.11 -6.55
CA ILE A 47 10.33 2.09 -6.00
C ILE A 47 10.45 1.75 -4.50
N PRO A 48 10.19 2.70 -3.59
CA PRO A 48 10.23 2.42 -2.17
C PRO A 48 9.11 1.46 -1.75
N THR A 49 9.35 0.70 -0.69
CA THR A 49 8.34 -0.19 -0.12
C THR A 49 8.11 0.06 1.36
N THR A 50 6.92 -0.33 1.83
CA THR A 50 6.68 -0.51 3.26
C THR A 50 7.05 -1.95 3.65
N SER A 51 7.05 -2.27 4.94
CA SER A 51 7.23 -3.63 5.45
C SER A 51 6.22 -3.92 6.55
N THR A 52 5.71 -5.15 6.62
CA THR A 52 4.68 -5.52 7.59
C THR A 52 5.04 -6.83 8.27
N ILE A 53 4.57 -7.01 9.52
CA ILE A 53 4.58 -8.30 10.20
C ILE A 53 3.19 -8.56 10.75
N MET A 54 2.65 -9.76 10.55
CA MET A 54 1.45 -10.21 11.29
C MET A 54 1.91 -11.04 12.49
N PHE A 55 1.36 -10.76 13.67
CA PHE A 55 1.79 -11.43 14.91
C PHE A 55 0.62 -11.66 15.87
N GLY A 56 0.84 -12.49 16.88
CA GLY A 56 -0.13 -12.96 17.85
C GLY A 56 -1.00 -14.11 17.34
N HIS A 57 -0.54 -14.87 16.35
CA HIS A 57 -1.19 -16.10 15.88
C HIS A 57 -0.50 -17.33 16.49
N VAL A 58 0.24 -18.09 15.69
CA VAL A 58 0.98 -19.32 16.07
C VAL A 58 2.50 -19.09 16.17
N GLU A 59 3.00 -17.92 15.78
CA GLU A 59 4.44 -17.68 15.68
C GLU A 59 5.15 -17.65 17.03
N THR A 60 6.46 -17.92 17.02
CA THR A 60 7.32 -17.82 18.21
C THR A 60 8.00 -16.45 18.26
N THR A 61 8.54 -16.07 19.42
CA THR A 61 9.38 -14.87 19.53
C THR A 61 10.62 -14.95 18.63
N GLY A 62 11.15 -16.16 18.40
CA GLY A 62 12.23 -16.41 17.44
C GLY A 62 11.82 -16.10 16.00
N HIS A 63 10.59 -16.46 15.60
CA HIS A 63 10.03 -16.10 14.29
C HIS A 63 9.97 -14.59 14.09
N ILE A 64 9.44 -13.86 15.08
CA ILE A 64 9.36 -12.39 15.05
C ILE A 64 10.75 -11.77 14.94
N ALA A 65 11.71 -12.22 15.74
CA ALA A 65 13.07 -11.70 15.74
C ALA A 65 13.77 -11.92 14.37
N ARG A 66 13.63 -13.12 13.78
CA ARG A 66 14.19 -13.43 12.45
C ARG A 66 13.55 -12.58 11.36
N HIS A 67 12.23 -12.37 11.41
CA HIS A 67 11.54 -11.50 10.47
C HIS A 67 12.10 -10.07 10.53
N ILE A 68 12.19 -9.47 11.72
CA ILE A 68 12.70 -8.10 11.88
C ILE A 68 14.17 -7.99 11.44
N ALA A 69 14.99 -9.02 11.75
CA ALA A 69 16.38 -9.07 11.30
C ALA A 69 16.50 -9.11 9.78
N LEU A 70 15.70 -9.96 9.10
CA LEU A 70 15.69 -10.05 7.64
C LEU A 70 15.33 -8.70 6.99
N LEU A 71 14.30 -8.01 7.50
CA LEU A 71 13.93 -6.68 6.98
C LEU A 71 15.07 -5.66 7.15
N ARG A 72 15.74 -5.68 8.30
CA ARG A 72 16.91 -4.82 8.54
C ARG A 72 18.05 -5.15 7.57
N ASP A 73 18.32 -6.42 7.32
CA ASP A 73 19.41 -6.83 6.43
C ASP A 73 19.12 -6.43 4.96
N ILE A 74 17.87 -6.56 4.51
CA ILE A 74 17.41 -6.02 3.20
C ILE A 74 17.59 -4.50 3.17
N GLN A 75 17.19 -3.81 4.24
CA GLN A 75 17.31 -2.36 4.32
C GLN A 75 18.78 -1.89 4.30
N GLN A 76 19.69 -2.63 4.95
CA GLN A 76 21.13 -2.35 4.88
C GLN A 76 21.69 -2.43 3.46
N GLN A 77 21.15 -3.34 2.66
CA GLN A 77 21.60 -3.55 1.28
C GLN A 77 20.98 -2.56 0.31
N THR A 78 19.71 -2.20 0.50
CA THR A 78 18.91 -1.52 -0.54
C THR A 78 18.41 -0.14 -0.15
N GLY A 79 18.26 0.16 1.15
CA GLY A 79 17.77 1.45 1.65
C GLY A 79 16.33 1.81 1.27
N GLY A 80 15.57 0.90 0.65
CA GLY A 80 14.27 1.20 0.05
C GLY A 80 13.04 1.04 0.94
N ILE A 81 13.20 0.48 2.14
CA ILE A 81 12.09 0.29 3.09
C ILE A 81 11.83 1.60 3.86
N THR A 82 10.61 2.14 3.73
CA THR A 82 10.24 3.41 4.35
C THR A 82 9.67 3.27 5.75
N GLU A 83 9.00 2.16 6.04
CA GLU A 83 8.34 1.92 7.34
C GLU A 83 8.23 0.44 7.67
N PHE A 84 8.08 0.16 8.96
CA PHE A 84 7.71 -1.14 9.51
C PHE A 84 6.37 -1.04 10.23
N VAL A 85 5.44 -1.93 9.89
CA VAL A 85 4.07 -1.94 10.41
C VAL A 85 3.76 -3.29 11.07
N PRO A 86 3.80 -3.38 12.41
CA PRO A 86 3.23 -4.49 13.13
C PRO A 86 1.70 -4.53 13.01
N LEU A 87 1.16 -5.70 12.71
CA LEU A 87 -0.26 -5.95 12.52
C LEU A 87 -0.70 -7.07 13.47
N SER A 88 -1.50 -6.73 14.48
CA SER A 88 -2.11 -7.74 15.33
C SER A 88 -3.02 -8.67 14.53
N PHE A 89 -2.89 -9.97 14.77
CA PHE A 89 -3.80 -10.97 14.24
C PHE A 89 -5.20 -10.77 14.81
N VAL A 90 -6.20 -10.65 13.94
CA VAL A 90 -7.62 -10.54 14.30
C VAL A 90 -8.29 -11.84 13.89
N HIS A 91 -8.73 -12.61 14.86
CA HIS A 91 -9.19 -13.99 14.65
C HIS A 91 -10.64 -14.12 14.20
N THR A 92 -11.48 -13.11 14.46
CA THR A 92 -12.95 -13.20 14.42
C THR A 92 -13.49 -13.68 13.07
N GLU A 93 -12.83 -13.31 11.97
CA GLU A 93 -13.18 -13.71 10.61
C GLU A 93 -12.08 -14.53 9.92
N ALA A 94 -11.04 -14.93 10.67
CA ALA A 94 -9.89 -15.65 10.12
C ALA A 94 -10.19 -17.16 10.00
N PRO A 95 -10.21 -17.76 8.78
CA PRO A 95 -10.51 -19.18 8.61
C PRO A 95 -9.55 -20.11 9.36
N MET A 96 -8.28 -19.69 9.50
CA MET A 96 -7.25 -20.40 10.25
C MET A 96 -7.66 -20.64 11.70
N PHE A 97 -8.26 -19.63 12.35
CA PHE A 97 -8.73 -19.73 13.74
C PHE A 97 -10.09 -20.41 13.81
N MET A 98 -11.06 -19.99 13.00
CA MET A 98 -12.44 -20.49 13.05
C MET A 98 -12.59 -21.97 12.70
N LYS A 99 -11.66 -22.53 11.93
CA LYS A 99 -11.65 -23.93 11.52
C LYS A 99 -10.52 -24.75 12.16
N GLU A 100 -9.77 -24.15 13.09
CA GLU A 100 -8.65 -24.79 13.78
C GLU A 100 -7.68 -25.51 12.81
N LEU A 101 -7.36 -24.85 11.68
CA LEU A 101 -6.54 -25.46 10.62
C LEU A 101 -5.08 -25.65 11.02
N VAL A 102 -4.66 -24.97 12.09
CA VAL A 102 -3.29 -24.85 12.57
C VAL A 102 -3.31 -25.07 14.07
N GLU A 103 -2.49 -25.99 14.57
CA GLU A 103 -2.41 -26.28 16.00
C GLU A 103 -1.81 -25.08 16.75
N GLY A 104 -2.38 -24.75 17.93
CA GLY A 104 -1.86 -23.67 18.76
C GLY A 104 -2.14 -22.26 18.23
N VAL A 105 -3.02 -22.08 17.25
CA VAL A 105 -3.44 -20.77 16.78
C VAL A 105 -4.09 -19.96 17.91
N ARG A 106 -3.56 -18.77 18.19
CA ARG A 106 -4.10 -17.86 19.20
C ARG A 106 -5.20 -16.98 18.61
N SER A 107 -6.03 -16.42 19.48
CA SER A 107 -7.05 -15.42 19.12
C SER A 107 -6.47 -14.02 18.87
N GLY A 108 -5.16 -13.84 18.98
CA GLY A 108 -4.47 -12.55 18.83
C GLY A 108 -3.41 -12.30 19.91
N PRO A 109 -2.67 -11.21 19.78
CA PRO A 109 -1.72 -10.77 20.80
C PRO A 109 -2.44 -10.20 22.02
N THR A 110 -1.82 -10.31 23.19
CA THR A 110 -2.23 -9.52 24.35
C THR A 110 -1.76 -8.07 24.18
N GLY A 111 -2.35 -7.11 24.90
CA GLY A 111 -1.87 -5.72 24.85
C GLY A 111 -0.38 -5.56 25.21
N MET A 112 0.14 -6.44 26.08
CA MET A 112 1.57 -6.47 26.40
C MET A 112 2.42 -7.01 25.25
N ASP A 113 1.92 -7.98 24.49
CA ASP A 113 2.60 -8.47 23.29
C ASP A 113 2.71 -7.36 22.24
N VAL A 114 1.63 -6.58 22.04
CA VAL A 114 1.62 -5.42 21.12
C VAL A 114 2.70 -4.41 21.51
N ILE A 115 2.76 -3.99 22.78
CA ILE A 115 3.78 -3.05 23.26
C ILE A 115 5.19 -3.61 23.05
N LYS A 116 5.41 -4.88 23.41
CA LYS A 116 6.72 -5.53 23.26
C LYS A 116 7.18 -5.59 21.81
N VAL A 117 6.32 -5.99 20.87
CA VAL A 117 6.68 -6.11 19.46
C VAL A 117 7.09 -4.74 18.89
N HIS A 118 6.35 -3.68 19.19
CA HIS A 118 6.71 -2.33 18.73
C HIS A 118 8.02 -1.83 19.35
N ALA A 119 8.20 -1.99 20.67
CA ALA A 119 9.41 -1.56 21.36
C ALA A 119 10.66 -2.33 20.89
N ILE A 120 10.53 -3.65 20.75
CA ILE A 120 11.61 -4.51 20.23
C ILE A 120 11.93 -4.15 18.79
N ALA A 121 10.92 -3.92 17.94
CA ALA A 121 11.15 -3.50 16.56
C ALA A 121 11.94 -2.18 16.49
N ARG A 122 11.56 -1.17 17.29
CA ARG A 122 12.32 0.09 17.39
C ARG A 122 13.80 -0.15 17.73
N ILE A 123 14.07 -1.01 18.71
CA ILE A 123 15.44 -1.33 19.14
C ILE A 123 16.20 -2.11 18.06
N MET A 124 15.60 -3.16 17.51
CA MET A 124 16.24 -4.06 16.56
C MET A 124 16.52 -3.38 15.21
N LEU A 125 15.57 -2.55 14.73
CA LEU A 125 15.71 -1.81 13.49
C LEU A 125 16.73 -0.67 13.61
N ASN A 126 16.96 -0.12 14.82
CA ASN A 126 18.05 0.81 15.14
C ASN A 126 18.28 1.89 14.07
N ASN A 127 17.21 2.60 13.68
CA ASN A 127 17.18 3.63 12.64
C ASN A 127 17.54 3.19 11.20
N TRP A 128 17.79 1.90 10.94
CA TRP A 128 17.82 1.39 9.55
C TRP A 128 16.46 1.60 8.87
N ILE A 129 15.39 1.26 9.58
CA ILE A 129 14.01 1.64 9.23
C ILE A 129 13.55 2.61 10.33
N PRO A 130 13.55 3.93 10.07
CA PRO A 130 13.30 4.92 11.12
C PRO A 130 11.83 4.98 11.54
N ASN A 131 10.92 4.53 10.66
CA ASN A 131 9.50 4.67 10.89
C ASN A 131 8.86 3.36 11.32
N VAL A 132 8.25 3.38 12.51
CA VAL A 132 7.44 2.28 13.04
C VAL A 132 6.02 2.83 13.18
N GLN A 133 5.09 2.21 12.46
CA GLN A 133 3.69 2.63 12.43
C GLN A 133 2.86 1.83 13.44
N ALA A 134 1.95 2.48 14.16
CA ALA A 134 0.84 1.83 14.84
C ALA A 134 -0.39 1.81 13.92
N SER A 135 -0.88 0.61 13.60
CA SER A 135 -2.12 0.46 12.82
C SER A 135 -3.34 0.66 13.71
N TRP A 136 -3.86 1.88 13.79
CA TRP A 136 -5.00 2.22 14.65
C TRP A 136 -6.28 1.41 14.37
N VAL A 137 -6.46 0.92 13.14
CA VAL A 137 -7.58 0.03 12.80
C VAL A 137 -7.47 -1.35 13.44
N LYS A 138 -6.26 -1.77 13.82
CA LYS A 138 -6.00 -3.04 14.54
C LYS A 138 -5.97 -2.83 16.04
N GLU A 139 -5.28 -1.78 16.49
CA GLU A 139 -4.99 -1.57 17.91
C GLU A 139 -6.01 -0.66 18.63
N GLY A 140 -6.75 0.15 17.88
CA GLY A 140 -7.60 1.22 18.41
C GLY A 140 -6.81 2.45 18.81
N SER A 141 -7.52 3.57 18.99
CA SER A 141 -6.93 4.88 19.30
C SER A 141 -6.10 4.87 20.58
N ARG A 142 -6.64 4.28 21.65
CA ARG A 142 -6.00 4.29 22.99
C ARG A 142 -4.67 3.54 23.02
N MET A 143 -4.62 2.35 22.41
CA MET A 143 -3.37 1.59 22.29
C MET A 143 -2.40 2.31 21.35
N SER A 144 -2.88 2.82 20.21
CA SER A 144 -2.03 3.56 19.26
C SER A 144 -1.36 4.78 19.90
N GLN A 145 -2.09 5.53 20.72
CA GLN A 145 -1.53 6.63 21.50
C GLN A 145 -0.48 6.15 22.51
N LEU A 146 -0.74 5.05 23.23
CA LEU A 146 0.24 4.46 24.15
C LEU A 146 1.53 4.07 23.43
N LEU A 147 1.42 3.51 22.22
CA LEU A 147 2.57 3.04 21.43
C LEU A 147 3.53 4.17 21.03
N LEU A 148 3.11 5.44 21.02
CA LEU A 148 4.01 6.60 20.84
C LEU A 148 5.09 6.70 21.94
N THR A 149 4.87 6.04 23.08
CA THR A 149 5.85 5.90 24.17
C THR A 149 6.72 4.65 24.04
N ALA A 150 6.34 3.73 23.13
CA ALA A 150 6.99 2.44 22.89
C ALA A 150 7.73 2.39 21.54
N GLY A 151 8.14 3.55 21.01
CA GLY A 151 8.98 3.65 19.81
C GLY A 151 8.22 3.84 18.50
N VAL A 152 6.89 3.92 18.52
CA VAL A 152 6.10 4.34 17.35
C VAL A 152 6.28 5.84 17.11
N ASN A 153 6.40 6.22 15.84
CA ASN A 153 6.47 7.61 15.40
C ASN A 153 5.48 7.93 14.28
N ASP A 154 4.61 6.99 13.94
CA ASP A 154 3.62 7.12 12.89
C ASP A 154 2.32 6.42 13.29
N LEU A 155 1.18 7.09 13.14
CA LEU A 155 -0.14 6.54 13.46
C LEU A 155 -0.90 6.12 12.19
N GLY A 156 -0.22 6.13 11.04
CA GLY A 156 -0.82 5.87 9.74
C GLY A 156 -1.60 7.06 9.21
N GLY A 157 -2.66 6.79 8.45
CA GLY A 157 -3.48 7.82 7.84
C GLY A 157 -4.97 7.67 8.15
N THR A 158 -5.73 8.68 7.74
CA THR A 158 -7.19 8.62 7.72
C THR A 158 -7.63 7.65 6.62
N LEU A 159 -8.11 6.49 7.04
CA LEU A 159 -8.73 5.53 6.14
C LEU A 159 -10.20 5.89 5.98
N ILE A 160 -10.70 5.80 4.75
CA ILE A 160 -12.10 6.01 4.38
C ILE A 160 -12.56 4.70 3.75
N ASN A 161 -13.70 4.17 4.19
CA ASN A 161 -14.22 2.88 3.72
C ASN A 161 -13.21 1.72 3.87
N GLU A 162 -12.52 1.65 5.02
CA GLU A 162 -11.65 0.51 5.32
C GLU A 162 -12.51 -0.76 5.38
N SER A 163 -12.42 -1.60 4.35
CA SER A 163 -13.24 -2.80 4.23
C SER A 163 -12.49 -4.07 4.61
N ILE A 164 -11.15 -4.04 4.69
CA ILE A 164 -10.32 -5.23 4.88
C ILE A 164 -10.22 -5.59 6.35
N SER A 165 -9.88 -4.64 7.21
CA SER A 165 -9.87 -4.80 8.66
C SER A 165 -11.30 -4.92 9.21
N THR A 166 -12.28 -4.19 8.68
CA THR A 166 -13.70 -4.43 9.04
C THR A 166 -14.15 -5.83 8.62
N ALA A 167 -13.80 -6.32 7.42
CA ALA A 167 -14.10 -7.69 7.02
C ALA A 167 -13.30 -8.75 7.79
N ALA A 168 -12.19 -8.36 8.44
CA ALA A 168 -11.44 -9.21 9.36
C ALA A 168 -12.00 -9.17 10.80
N GLY A 169 -13.03 -8.36 11.08
CA GLY A 169 -13.68 -8.24 12.38
C GLY A 169 -13.17 -7.11 13.29
N ALA A 170 -12.32 -6.21 12.78
CA ALA A 170 -11.87 -5.05 13.54
C ALA A 170 -13.04 -4.11 13.88
N GLN A 171 -13.16 -3.74 15.16
CA GLN A 171 -14.24 -2.90 15.67
C GLN A 171 -13.89 -1.40 15.74
N HIS A 172 -12.64 -1.04 15.46
CA HIS A 172 -12.21 0.35 15.46
C HIS A 172 -12.66 1.02 14.15
N GLY A 173 -13.32 2.17 14.27
CA GLY A 173 -14.22 2.76 13.27
C GLY A 173 -13.68 2.96 11.85
N GLN A 174 -14.56 3.36 10.93
CA GLN A 174 -14.25 3.49 9.50
C GLN A 174 -13.57 4.80 9.09
N LEU A 175 -13.39 5.73 10.03
CA LEU A 175 -12.79 7.04 9.83
C LEU A 175 -12.14 7.50 11.13
N MET A 176 -10.85 7.82 11.09
CA MET A 176 -10.17 8.60 12.14
C MET A 176 -9.84 9.96 11.57
N ARG A 177 -10.44 11.01 12.12
CA ARG A 177 -10.33 12.36 11.59
C ARG A 177 -8.93 12.92 11.81
N PRO A 178 -8.41 13.78 10.91
CA PRO A 178 -7.10 14.41 11.09
C PRO A 178 -6.93 15.14 12.42
N SER A 179 -7.96 15.84 12.90
CA SER A 179 -7.96 16.51 14.21
C SER A 179 -7.81 15.53 15.38
N GLU A 180 -8.38 14.32 15.29
CA GLU A 180 -8.24 13.28 16.30
C GLU A 180 -6.80 12.76 16.38
N PHE A 181 -6.13 12.55 15.23
CA PHE A 181 -4.70 12.23 15.22
C PHE A 181 -3.87 13.33 15.87
N ARG A 182 -4.11 14.60 15.48
CA ARG A 182 -3.38 15.74 16.05
C ARG A 182 -3.54 15.81 17.57
N GLU A 183 -4.76 15.62 18.06
CA GLU A 183 -5.05 15.63 19.49
C GLU A 183 -4.35 14.47 20.23
N MET A 184 -4.44 13.24 19.72
CA MET A 184 -3.77 12.09 20.32
C MET A 184 -2.26 12.29 20.42
N ILE A 185 -1.65 12.82 19.37
CA ILE A 185 -0.20 13.07 19.30
C ILE A 185 0.21 14.17 20.31
N ARG A 186 -0.55 15.27 20.39
CA ARG A 186 -0.28 16.35 21.37
C ARG A 186 -0.44 15.89 22.80
N GLN A 187 -1.50 15.13 23.11
CA GLN A 187 -1.71 14.56 24.43
C GLN A 187 -0.61 13.58 24.84
N ALA A 188 0.08 12.97 23.88
CA ALA A 188 1.28 12.15 24.11
C ALA A 188 2.58 12.98 24.24
N GLY A 189 2.50 14.32 24.24
CA GLY A 189 3.66 15.22 24.33
C GLY A 189 4.52 15.26 23.07
N ARG A 190 3.92 15.00 21.89
CA ARG A 190 4.60 14.97 20.59
C ARG A 190 4.04 16.06 19.66
N ILE A 191 4.80 16.38 18.61
CA ILE A 191 4.42 17.35 17.58
C ILE A 191 3.75 16.60 16.41
N PRO A 192 2.48 16.88 16.07
CA PRO A 192 1.85 16.28 14.92
C PRO A 192 2.47 16.76 13.60
N ALA A 193 2.61 15.84 12.65
CA ALA A 193 3.02 16.16 11.29
C ALA A 193 2.22 15.32 10.28
N GLU A 194 1.80 15.96 9.19
CA GLU A 194 1.26 15.30 8.01
C GLU A 194 2.43 14.92 7.08
N ARG A 195 2.41 13.70 6.55
CA ARG A 195 3.46 13.16 5.67
C ARG A 195 2.89 12.63 4.37
N TYR A 196 3.71 12.61 3.33
CA TYR A 196 3.47 11.78 2.16
C TYR A 196 3.81 10.31 2.47
N THR A 197 3.40 9.38 1.59
CA THR A 197 3.74 7.95 1.70
C THR A 197 5.26 7.72 1.73
N THR A 198 6.03 8.59 1.10
CA THR A 198 7.50 8.58 1.09
C THR A 198 8.15 9.18 2.35
N TYR A 199 7.35 9.50 3.38
CA TYR A 199 7.78 10.14 4.62
C TYR A 199 8.36 11.55 4.50
N GLN A 200 8.26 12.18 3.32
CA GLN A 200 8.45 13.61 3.21
C GLN A 200 7.36 14.32 4.02
N ILE A 201 7.78 15.22 4.92
CA ILE A 201 6.87 16.03 5.72
C ILE A 201 6.15 17.01 4.81
N LYS A 202 4.82 16.96 4.82
CA LYS A 202 3.94 17.87 4.10
C LYS A 202 3.63 19.11 4.95
N ARG A 203 3.32 18.89 6.24
CA ARG A 203 2.97 19.96 7.18
C ARG A 203 3.33 19.55 8.60
N VAL A 204 3.82 20.50 9.40
CA VAL A 204 4.01 20.35 10.85
C VAL A 204 2.96 21.22 11.54
N PHE A 205 2.29 20.71 12.56
CA PHE A 205 1.27 21.42 13.30
C PHE A 205 1.82 21.88 14.64
N ASN A 206 1.82 23.19 14.89
CA ASN A 206 2.22 23.76 16.17
C ASN A 206 1.13 23.56 17.23
N ASP A 207 1.43 23.84 18.50
CA ASP A 207 0.50 23.63 19.62
C ASP A 207 -0.79 24.45 19.51
N ASP A 208 -0.70 25.65 18.95
CA ASP A 208 -1.83 26.56 18.76
C ASP A 208 -2.61 26.30 17.46
N ASP A 209 -2.18 25.33 16.64
CA ASP A 209 -2.84 25.04 15.36
C ASP A 209 -4.21 24.36 15.61
N ARG A 210 -5.27 25.11 15.25
CA ARG A 210 -6.68 24.70 15.33
C ARG A 210 -7.30 24.49 13.95
N GLU A 211 -6.51 24.46 12.88
CA GLU A 211 -7.03 24.26 11.53
C GLU A 211 -7.68 22.88 11.43
N LEU A 212 -8.80 22.85 10.71
CA LEU A 212 -9.58 21.64 10.43
C LEU A 212 -9.43 21.29 8.96
N ASP A 213 -9.25 20.00 8.69
CA ASP A 213 -9.22 19.44 7.35
C ASP A 213 -10.65 19.13 6.87
N PRO A 214 -10.88 18.99 5.55
CA PRO A 214 -12.18 18.60 5.02
C PRO A 214 -12.78 17.34 5.66
N LEU A 215 -11.93 16.36 6.04
CA LEU A 215 -12.34 15.13 6.70
C LEU A 215 -12.79 15.33 8.16
N ASP A 216 -12.40 16.44 8.79
CA ASP A 216 -12.89 16.78 10.14
C ASP A 216 -14.38 17.16 10.13
N PHE A 217 -14.92 17.58 8.99
CA PHE A 217 -16.33 17.97 8.84
C PHE A 217 -17.24 16.81 8.41
N VAL A 218 -16.68 15.63 8.16
CA VAL A 218 -17.47 14.45 7.81
C VAL A 218 -18.17 13.94 9.08
N GLY A 219 -19.51 13.90 9.03
CA GLY A 219 -20.34 13.32 10.09
C GLY A 219 -20.24 11.80 10.14
N ASP A 220 -21.10 11.15 10.92
CA ASP A 220 -21.04 9.68 11.06
C ASP A 220 -21.60 8.93 9.83
N ASN A 221 -22.15 9.66 8.86
CA ASN A 221 -22.70 9.14 7.61
C ASN A 221 -21.63 8.93 6.51
N VAL A 222 -20.46 8.38 6.89
CA VAL A 222 -19.30 8.18 6.01
C VAL A 222 -19.68 7.42 4.71
N GLU A 223 -20.48 6.35 4.82
CA GLU A 223 -20.90 5.57 3.64
C GLU A 223 -21.87 6.32 2.72
N GLU A 224 -22.64 7.30 3.22
CA GLU A 224 -23.51 8.14 2.38
C GLU A 224 -22.68 9.14 1.59
N VAL A 225 -21.65 9.71 2.23
CA VAL A 225 -20.75 10.71 1.63
C VAL A 225 -19.80 10.08 0.61
N PHE A 226 -19.17 8.95 0.96
CA PHE A 226 -18.12 8.33 0.14
C PHE A 226 -18.58 7.08 -0.62
N GLY A 227 -19.78 6.57 -0.34
CA GLY A 227 -20.29 5.31 -0.88
C GLY A 227 -19.69 4.09 -0.17
N SER A 228 -20.51 3.07 0.12
CA SER A 228 -20.03 1.82 0.69
C SER A 228 -19.17 1.03 -0.30
N TYR A 229 -18.24 0.21 0.21
CA TYR A 229 -17.41 -0.67 -0.63
C TYR A 229 -18.25 -1.50 -1.63
N LYS A 230 -19.35 -2.11 -1.15
CA LYS A 230 -20.27 -2.91 -1.98
C LYS A 230 -20.89 -2.12 -3.12
N ARG A 231 -21.13 -0.82 -2.93
CA ARG A 231 -21.64 0.08 -3.97
C ARG A 231 -20.53 0.44 -4.95
N LEU A 232 -19.35 0.81 -4.44
CA LEU A 232 -18.21 1.24 -5.24
C LEU A 232 -17.72 0.15 -6.21
N VAL A 233 -17.61 -1.10 -5.77
CA VAL A 233 -17.16 -2.23 -6.63
C VAL A 233 -18.16 -2.62 -7.72
N LYS A 234 -19.40 -2.13 -7.63
CA LYS A 234 -20.45 -2.35 -8.64
C LYS A 234 -20.60 -1.18 -9.61
N LEU A 235 -19.83 -0.10 -9.44
CA LEU A 235 -19.84 1.02 -10.38
C LEU A 235 -19.19 0.59 -11.70
N ASP A 236 -19.91 0.76 -12.80
CA ASP A 236 -19.37 0.49 -14.14
C ASP A 236 -18.41 1.60 -14.62
N THR A 237 -18.39 2.75 -13.95
CA THR A 237 -17.60 3.93 -14.32
C THR A 237 -16.07 3.70 -14.28
N PHE A 238 -15.59 2.79 -13.42
CA PHE A 238 -14.15 2.57 -13.18
C PHE A 238 -13.76 1.09 -13.28
N ARG A 239 -14.31 0.37 -14.25
CA ARG A 239 -14.05 -1.05 -14.41
C ARG A 239 -12.70 -1.29 -15.09
N TYR A 240 -11.83 -2.08 -14.45
CA TYR A 240 -10.61 -2.55 -15.10
C TYR A 240 -10.97 -3.52 -16.23
N GLU A 241 -10.73 -3.09 -17.47
CA GLU A 241 -10.83 -3.96 -18.63
C GLU A 241 -9.50 -4.66 -18.86
N HIS A 242 -9.49 -5.98 -18.64
CA HIS A 242 -8.30 -6.76 -18.92
C HIS A 242 -7.95 -6.66 -20.42
N PRO A 243 -6.71 -6.28 -20.80
CA PRO A 243 -6.35 -6.05 -22.21
C PRO A 243 -6.64 -7.23 -23.14
N ASN A 244 -6.49 -8.46 -22.61
CA ASN A 244 -6.79 -9.69 -23.35
C ASN A 244 -8.29 -9.99 -23.52
N ARG A 245 -9.18 -9.33 -22.78
CA ARG A 245 -10.64 -9.50 -22.89
C ARG A 245 -11.19 -8.65 -24.04
N ALA A 246 -10.67 -7.44 -24.22
CA ALA A 246 -10.98 -6.57 -25.36
C ALA A 246 -10.54 -7.17 -26.72
N ARG A 247 -9.48 -8.01 -26.73
CA ARG A 247 -9.06 -8.74 -27.93
C ARG A 247 -9.99 -9.89 -28.33
N LYS A 248 -10.73 -10.49 -27.40
CA LYS A 248 -11.70 -11.56 -27.73
C LYS A 248 -12.97 -10.99 -28.36
N SER A 249 -13.49 -9.87 -27.88
CA SER A 249 -14.66 -9.21 -28.48
C SER A 249 -14.37 -8.70 -29.91
N ALA A 250 -13.15 -8.24 -30.20
CA ALA A 250 -12.76 -7.84 -31.56
C ALA A 250 -12.54 -9.02 -32.54
N GLY A 251 -12.41 -10.25 -32.03
CA GLY A 251 -12.22 -11.45 -32.85
C GLY A 251 -13.52 -12.13 -33.31
N ASP A 252 -14.61 -11.95 -32.55
CA ASP A 252 -15.91 -12.55 -32.87
C ASP A 252 -16.68 -11.75 -33.94
N ASP A 253 -16.48 -10.43 -34.04
CA ASP A 253 -17.11 -9.59 -35.07
C ASP A 253 -16.54 -9.83 -36.50
N GLN A 254 -15.39 -10.49 -36.62
CA GLN A 254 -14.78 -10.84 -37.93
C GLN A 254 -15.09 -12.27 -38.41
N ALA A 255 -15.82 -13.05 -37.61
CA ALA A 255 -16.24 -14.40 -38.00
C ALA A 255 -17.60 -14.40 -38.72
N ASP A 256 -18.44 -13.38 -38.52
CA ASP A 256 -19.80 -13.33 -39.09
C ASP A 256 -19.86 -12.62 -40.47
N SER A 257 -18.86 -11.81 -40.81
CA SER A 257 -18.77 -11.12 -42.11
C SER A 257 -18.12 -11.93 -43.24
N ARG A 258 -17.62 -13.15 -42.95
CA ARG A 258 -16.92 -14.00 -43.94
C ARG A 258 -17.81 -15.02 -44.67
N LYS A 259 -19.14 -14.87 -44.61
CA LYS A 259 -20.09 -15.77 -45.30
C LYS A 259 -20.91 -15.12 -46.43
N THR A 260 -20.73 -13.84 -46.75
CA THR A 260 -21.63 -13.15 -47.72
C THR A 260 -20.98 -12.40 -48.88
N GLU A 261 -19.66 -12.45 -49.09
CA GLU A 261 -19.05 -11.80 -50.27
C GLU A 261 -18.08 -12.73 -51.00
N GLY A 262 -18.64 -13.83 -51.53
CA GLY A 262 -18.08 -14.54 -52.67
C GLY A 262 -18.80 -14.14 -53.94
N ALA A 263 -18.60 -12.91 -54.47
CA ALA A 263 -18.87 -12.55 -55.87
C ALA A 263 -18.58 -11.04 -56.13
N ALA A 264 -17.40 -10.72 -56.65
CA ALA A 264 -17.07 -9.58 -57.56
C ALA A 264 -15.55 -9.32 -57.47
N GLN A 265 -14.71 -9.98 -58.28
CA GLN A 265 -14.33 -9.57 -59.63
C GLN A 265 -13.31 -8.41 -59.68
N ARG A 266 -12.04 -8.79 -59.94
CA ARG A 266 -11.04 -8.18 -60.85
C ARG A 266 -10.76 -6.67 -60.74
N HIS A 267 -9.55 -6.29 -60.31
CA HIS A 267 -8.41 -5.97 -61.19
C HIS A 267 -7.25 -5.38 -60.38
N SER A 268 -6.04 -5.79 -60.78
CA SER A 268 -4.73 -5.17 -60.54
C SER A 268 -4.70 -3.66 -60.83
N ILE A 269 -3.86 -2.91 -60.11
CA ILE A 269 -2.70 -2.16 -60.64
C ILE A 269 -1.99 -1.41 -59.49
N ASP A 270 -0.67 -1.47 -59.55
CA ASP A 270 0.33 -0.73 -58.78
C ASP A 270 0.76 0.51 -59.57
N LEU A 271 1.03 1.66 -58.93
CA LEU A 271 2.00 2.73 -59.30
C LEU A 271 1.69 4.13 -58.70
N GLN A 272 2.56 4.53 -57.77
CA GLN A 272 3.33 5.79 -57.65
C GLN A 272 2.75 7.22 -57.79
N ALA A 273 3.37 8.09 -56.95
CA ALA A 273 3.53 9.56 -56.99
C ALA A 273 2.36 10.39 -56.44
N ILE A 274 2.57 11.40 -55.56
CA ILE A 274 3.27 12.66 -55.86
C ILE A 274 3.77 13.35 -54.56
N SER A 275 4.99 13.86 -54.64
CA SER A 275 5.72 14.84 -53.83
C SER A 275 4.95 16.07 -53.31
N GLY A 276 5.39 16.67 -52.20
CA GLY A 276 5.19 18.11 -51.98
C GLY A 276 5.38 18.64 -50.55
N GLN A 277 6.62 18.89 -50.13
CA GLN A 277 6.95 19.98 -49.19
C GLN A 277 7.00 21.32 -50.00
N PRO A 278 6.86 22.54 -49.41
CA PRO A 278 7.91 23.08 -48.51
C PRO A 278 7.54 24.20 -47.49
N THR A 279 8.42 24.36 -46.47
CA THR A 279 9.08 25.57 -45.87
C THR A 279 8.27 26.88 -45.60
N SER A 280 8.55 27.78 -44.65
CA SER A 280 9.71 28.14 -43.79
C SER A 280 9.31 29.35 -42.92
N GLY A 281 10.06 29.64 -41.85
CA GLY A 281 10.13 31.02 -41.32
C GLY A 281 10.67 31.18 -39.89
N GLN A 282 12.00 31.20 -39.73
CA GLN A 282 12.71 31.89 -38.62
C GLN A 282 13.12 33.30 -39.09
N PRO A 283 13.51 34.22 -38.17
CA PRO A 283 14.94 34.47 -37.99
C PRO A 283 15.43 34.70 -36.54
N THR A 284 16.65 34.20 -36.29
CA THR A 284 17.82 34.63 -35.46
C THR A 284 17.77 36.00 -34.73
N SER A 285 18.39 36.26 -33.55
CA SER A 285 19.83 36.12 -33.19
C SER A 285 20.10 36.35 -31.67
N GLY A 286 21.16 35.75 -31.09
CA GLY A 286 21.61 35.85 -29.67
C GLY A 286 22.46 37.11 -29.32
N PRO A 287 23.43 37.12 -28.37
CA PRO A 287 23.89 36.07 -27.42
C PRO A 287 24.16 36.56 -25.95
N ALA A 288 24.74 35.66 -25.14
CA ALA A 288 25.71 35.87 -24.03
C ALA A 288 25.26 35.84 -22.55
N ASP A 289 25.90 34.88 -21.86
CA ASP A 289 26.57 34.94 -20.55
C ASP A 289 25.88 34.76 -19.18
N ALA A 290 26.59 33.93 -18.39
CA ALA A 290 26.81 33.97 -16.94
C ALA A 290 25.80 33.32 -15.96
N ASN A 291 26.16 32.11 -15.51
CA ASN A 291 26.14 31.71 -14.10
C ASN A 291 27.09 32.65 -13.29
N PRO A 292 27.06 32.83 -11.94
CA PRO A 292 26.53 31.90 -10.94
C PRO A 292 25.81 32.47 -9.69
N ARG A 293 24.99 31.63 -9.04
CA ARG A 293 25.04 31.27 -7.61
C ARG A 293 23.96 30.24 -7.27
#